data_AF-A0A447RMR7-F1
#
_entry.id   AF-A0A447RMR7-F1
#
_cell.length_a   1.000
_cell.length_b   1.000
_cell.length_c   1.000
_cell.angle_alpha   90.00
_cell.angle_beta   90.00
_cell.angle_gamma   90.00
#
_symmetry.space_group_name_H-M   'P 1'
#
loop_
_entity.id
_entity.type
_entity.pdbx_description
1 polymer ?
#
loop_
_entity_poly.entity_id
_entity_poly.type
_entity_poly.pdbx_seq_one_letter_code
_entity_poly.pdbx_strand_id
1 'polypeptide(L)'
;MVVDRDGQPVAVCLDWADVVRDGIVWDFFGAVTLVRRHLATLEQQLGCRFTHAATSFPPGTDPRISINVLESAGLEISHVLDEPTAVADLLQLDNAGVVDIGGGTTGIAIVKQGRVTYSADEATGGHHISLTLAGNRGIGLEEAEQYKRSHAGEIWPVVKPVYEKMAEIVARHIAGQGIVDLWLAGGACMQPGVHELFRQRFPALPVHLPQYSLFMTPLAIANSGREKAEGMYAS
;
A
#
# COMPACT_ATOMS: atom_id res chain seq x y z
N MET A 1 3.31 -11.26 1.69
CA MET A 1 3.03 -11.55 3.12
C MET A 1 2.32 -12.89 3.20
N VAL A 2 2.58 -13.67 4.24
CA VAL A 2 1.87 -14.94 4.52
C VAL A 2 1.04 -14.74 5.77
N VAL A 3 -0.22 -15.18 5.71
CA VAL A 3 -1.15 -15.20 6.85
C VAL A 3 -1.55 -16.64 7.16
N ASP A 4 -1.93 -16.91 8.40
CA ASP A 4 -2.50 -18.20 8.79
C ASP A 4 -4.02 -18.26 8.52
N ARG A 5 -4.62 -19.38 8.93
CA ARG A 5 -6.06 -19.65 8.79
C ARG A 5 -6.94 -18.63 9.50
N ASP A 6 -6.42 -17.94 10.52
CA ASP A 6 -7.13 -16.94 11.32
C ASP A 6 -6.87 -15.51 10.79
N GLY A 7 -6.08 -15.39 9.72
CA GLY A 7 -5.73 -14.12 9.10
C GLY A 7 -4.61 -13.37 9.81
N GLN A 8 -3.90 -14.01 10.73
CA GLN A 8 -2.77 -13.42 11.42
C GLN A 8 -1.51 -13.50 10.54
N PRO A 9 -0.72 -12.42 10.41
CA PRO A 9 0.52 -12.45 9.66
C PRO A 9 1.54 -13.36 10.34
N VAL A 10 2.05 -14.37 9.62
CA VAL A 10 3.04 -15.33 10.13
C VAL A 10 4.44 -15.13 9.55
N ALA A 11 4.54 -14.55 8.35
CA ALA A 11 5.82 -14.23 7.73
C ALA A 11 5.69 -13.11 6.69
N VAL A 12 6.75 -12.33 6.52
CA VAL A 12 6.84 -11.29 5.50
C VAL A 12 8.26 -11.23 4.94
N CYS A 13 8.36 -11.21 3.61
CA CYS A 13 9.56 -10.76 2.92
C CYS A 13 9.26 -9.39 2.30
N LEU A 14 10.20 -8.47 2.42
CA LEU A 14 10.09 -7.11 1.89
C LEU A 14 11.44 -6.75 1.25
N ASP A 15 11.38 -6.28 0.02
CA ASP A 15 12.52 -5.70 -0.69
C ASP A 15 12.15 -4.30 -1.18
N TRP A 16 13.12 -3.40 -1.13
CA TRP A 16 13.00 -2.11 -1.78
C TRP A 16 13.39 -2.28 -3.25
N ALA A 17 12.39 -2.20 -4.13
CA ALA A 17 12.59 -2.40 -5.55
C ALA A 17 11.78 -1.38 -6.36
N ASP A 18 12.39 -0.88 -7.42
CA ASP A 18 11.74 0.00 -8.39
C ASP A 18 11.31 -0.84 -9.59
N VAL A 19 10.22 -1.58 -9.42
CA VAL A 19 9.69 -2.49 -10.45
C VAL A 19 8.39 -2.00 -11.06
N VAL A 20 7.69 -1.07 -10.40
CA VAL A 20 6.44 -0.46 -10.88
C VAL A 20 6.61 1.05 -10.97
N ARG A 21 6.28 1.62 -12.13
CA ARG A 21 6.21 3.06 -12.36
C ARG A 21 4.93 3.38 -13.14
N ASP A 22 4.18 4.37 -12.69
CA ASP A 22 2.96 4.84 -13.37
C ASP A 22 1.99 3.71 -13.76
N GLY A 23 1.80 2.74 -12.87
CA GLY A 23 0.92 1.58 -13.12
C GLY A 23 1.48 0.51 -14.07
N ILE A 24 2.76 0.60 -14.45
CA ILE A 24 3.44 -0.33 -15.36
C ILE A 24 4.54 -1.09 -14.60
N VAL A 25 4.54 -2.42 -14.71
CA VAL A 25 5.69 -3.23 -14.28
C VAL A 25 6.80 -3.13 -15.33
N TRP A 26 7.71 -2.17 -15.14
CA TRP A 26 8.74 -1.85 -16.14
C TRP A 26 9.95 -2.79 -16.07
N ASP A 27 10.27 -3.31 -14.89
CA ASP A 27 11.25 -4.38 -14.69
C ASP A 27 10.55 -5.70 -14.36
N PHE A 28 9.88 -6.27 -15.36
CA PHE A 28 9.11 -7.50 -15.21
C PHE A 28 9.95 -8.69 -14.75
N PHE A 29 11.13 -8.89 -15.36
CA PHE A 29 12.01 -10.00 -14.99
C PHE A 29 12.59 -9.83 -13.59
N GLY A 30 12.95 -8.60 -13.19
CA GLY A 30 13.35 -8.28 -11.83
C GLY A 30 12.23 -8.56 -10.82
N ALA A 31 10.99 -8.14 -11.11
CA ALA A 31 9.83 -8.41 -10.28
C ALA A 31 9.61 -9.92 -10.06
N VAL A 32 9.62 -10.72 -11.15
CA VAL A 32 9.48 -12.19 -11.07
C VAL A 32 10.62 -12.82 -10.26
N THR A 33 11.85 -12.35 -10.45
CA THR A 33 13.02 -12.85 -9.72
C THR A 33 12.92 -12.56 -8.23
N LEU A 34 12.47 -11.36 -7.86
CA LEU A 34 12.23 -10.98 -6.46
C LEU A 34 11.16 -11.85 -5.81
N VAL A 35 10.02 -12.04 -6.48
CA VAL A 35 8.94 -12.89 -5.97
C VAL A 35 9.42 -14.33 -5.78
N ARG A 36 10.14 -14.92 -6.74
CA ARG A 36 10.70 -16.27 -6.61
C ARG A 36 11.67 -16.39 -5.42
N ARG A 37 12.50 -15.37 -5.19
CA ARG A 37 13.41 -15.32 -4.04
C ARG A 37 12.65 -15.25 -2.72
N HIS A 38 11.59 -14.43 -2.66
CA HIS A 38 10.71 -14.35 -1.49
C HIS A 38 10.03 -15.69 -1.23
N LEU A 39 9.47 -16.34 -2.25
CA LEU A 39 8.88 -17.66 -2.13
C LEU A 39 9.89 -18.66 -1.57
N ALA A 40 11.08 -18.78 -2.16
CA ALA A 40 12.10 -19.69 -1.67
C ALA A 40 12.46 -19.45 -0.19
N THR A 41 12.56 -18.18 0.22
CA THR A 41 12.85 -17.81 1.62
C THR A 41 11.70 -18.20 2.55
N LEU A 42 10.45 -17.90 2.17
CA LEU A 42 9.26 -18.21 2.95
C LEU A 42 9.03 -19.72 3.05
N GLU A 43 9.19 -20.46 1.95
CA GLU A 43 9.05 -21.92 1.90
C GLU A 43 10.12 -22.60 2.77
N GLN A 44 11.36 -22.10 2.74
CA GLN A 44 12.42 -22.60 3.61
C GLN A 44 12.11 -22.33 5.09
N GLN A 45 11.58 -21.14 5.42
CA GLN A 45 11.24 -20.76 6.78
C GLN A 45 10.03 -21.54 7.34
N LEU A 46 9.02 -21.79 6.50
CA LEU A 46 7.73 -22.36 6.92
C LEU A 46 7.61 -23.86 6.65
N GLY A 47 8.53 -24.45 5.88
CA GLY A 47 8.56 -25.88 5.61
C GLY A 47 7.44 -26.38 4.72
N CYS A 48 6.81 -25.51 3.93
CA CYS A 48 5.75 -25.84 2.98
C CYS A 48 6.01 -25.14 1.63
N ARG A 49 5.31 -25.59 0.58
CA ARG A 49 5.31 -24.90 -0.72
C ARG A 49 4.05 -24.07 -0.90
N PHE A 50 4.20 -22.90 -1.52
CA PHE A 50 3.08 -22.06 -1.91
C PHE A 50 2.69 -22.33 -3.35
N THR A 51 1.43 -22.68 -3.58
CA THR A 51 0.88 -22.87 -4.93
C THR A 51 -0.06 -21.74 -5.33
N HIS A 52 -0.56 -20.96 -4.37
CA HIS A 52 -1.56 -19.92 -4.61
C HIS A 52 -1.16 -18.59 -3.95
N ALA A 53 -1.59 -17.48 -4.54
CA ALA A 53 -1.53 -16.16 -3.91
C ALA A 53 -2.72 -15.29 -4.32
N ALA A 54 -3.10 -14.38 -3.42
CA ALA A 54 -3.93 -13.23 -3.76
C ALA A 54 -3.04 -12.04 -4.14
N THR A 55 -3.57 -11.17 -4.99
CA THR A 55 -2.87 -9.96 -5.44
C THR A 55 -3.82 -8.79 -5.56
N SER A 56 -3.28 -7.59 -5.68
CA SER A 56 -4.04 -6.37 -5.98
C SER A 56 -3.48 -5.62 -7.18
N PHE A 57 -4.17 -4.54 -7.52
CA PHE A 57 -3.76 -3.58 -8.52
C PHE A 57 -4.19 -2.16 -8.07
N PRO A 58 -3.39 -1.13 -8.39
CA PRO A 58 -3.81 0.25 -8.17
C PRO A 58 -5.06 0.57 -9.00
N PRO A 59 -5.99 1.40 -8.49
CA PRO A 59 -7.13 1.88 -9.26
C PRO A 59 -6.72 2.49 -10.60
N GLY A 60 -7.49 2.19 -11.66
CA GLY A 60 -7.22 2.72 -13.01
C GLY A 60 -6.13 1.98 -13.80
N THR A 61 -5.55 0.92 -13.24
CA THR A 61 -4.60 0.03 -13.94
C THR A 61 -5.23 -1.32 -14.30
N ASP A 62 -4.60 -2.08 -15.19
CA ASP A 62 -5.03 -3.44 -15.53
C ASP A 62 -4.54 -4.43 -14.45
N PRO A 63 -5.41 -5.28 -13.86
CA PRO A 63 -4.99 -6.28 -12.87
C PRO A 63 -3.90 -7.24 -13.37
N ARG A 64 -3.75 -7.41 -14.68
CA ARG A 64 -2.71 -8.25 -15.29
C ARG A 64 -1.30 -7.81 -14.92
N ILE A 65 -1.09 -6.56 -14.50
CA ILE A 65 0.23 -6.07 -14.11
C ILE A 65 0.81 -6.91 -12.96
N SER A 66 0.00 -7.32 -11.98
CA SER A 66 0.46 -8.10 -10.83
C SER A 66 0.23 -9.60 -11.02
N ILE A 67 -0.88 -9.99 -11.66
CA ILE A 67 -1.18 -11.38 -12.01
C ILE A 67 -0.03 -12.01 -12.80
N ASN A 68 0.42 -11.36 -13.89
CA ASN A 68 1.45 -11.93 -14.76
C ASN A 68 2.77 -12.19 -14.02
N VAL A 69 3.11 -11.33 -13.06
CA VAL A 69 4.33 -11.48 -12.24
C VAL A 69 4.22 -12.71 -11.34
N LEU A 70 3.09 -12.88 -10.66
CA LEU A 70 2.87 -14.01 -9.74
C LEU A 70 2.73 -15.34 -10.50
N GLU A 71 1.99 -15.38 -11.61
CA GLU A 71 1.89 -16.57 -12.46
C GLU A 71 3.26 -16.96 -13.03
N SER A 72 4.04 -15.98 -13.49
CA SER A 72 5.41 -16.23 -13.95
C SER A 72 6.33 -16.69 -12.82
N ALA A 73 6.02 -16.36 -11.56
CA ALA A 73 6.73 -16.89 -10.39
C ALA A 73 6.30 -18.32 -10.02
N GLY A 74 5.26 -18.87 -10.65
CA GLY A 74 4.78 -20.24 -10.45
C GLY A 74 3.59 -20.36 -9.49
N LEU A 75 2.86 -19.28 -9.26
CA LEU A 75 1.68 -19.25 -8.39
C LEU A 75 0.38 -19.19 -9.20
N GLU A 76 -0.64 -19.88 -8.74
CA GLU A 76 -2.02 -19.70 -9.20
C GLU A 76 -2.69 -18.55 -8.43
N ILE A 77 -3.49 -17.75 -9.11
CA ILE A 77 -4.13 -16.58 -8.49
C ILE A 77 -5.44 -16.99 -7.83
N SER A 78 -5.49 -16.92 -6.49
CA SER A 78 -6.71 -17.21 -5.74
C SER A 78 -7.69 -16.05 -5.79
N HIS A 79 -7.21 -14.82 -5.67
CA HIS A 79 -8.04 -13.62 -5.61
C HIS A 79 -7.34 -12.39 -6.18
N VAL A 80 -8.14 -11.50 -6.76
CA VAL A 80 -7.69 -10.22 -7.34
C VAL A 80 -8.71 -9.16 -6.98
N LEU A 81 -8.25 -8.06 -6.41
CA LEU A 81 -9.08 -6.93 -6.02
C LEU A 81 -8.26 -5.64 -6.09
N ASP A 82 -8.92 -4.49 -6.24
CA ASP A 82 -8.22 -3.22 -6.14
C ASP A 82 -7.75 -2.98 -4.69
N GLU A 83 -6.65 -2.25 -4.54
CA GLU A 83 -6.01 -2.01 -3.24
C GLU A 83 -6.98 -1.38 -2.21
N PRO A 84 -7.78 -0.36 -2.55
CA PRO A 84 -8.72 0.21 -1.59
C PRO A 84 -9.80 -0.77 -1.12
N THR A 85 -10.34 -1.60 -2.01
CA THR A 85 -11.32 -2.63 -1.63
C THR A 85 -10.71 -3.63 -0.64
N ALA A 86 -9.45 -4.06 -0.85
CA ALA A 86 -8.78 -4.96 0.08
C ALA A 86 -8.76 -4.39 1.51
N VAL A 87 -8.34 -3.14 1.65
CA VAL A 87 -8.24 -2.47 2.94
C VAL A 87 -9.62 -2.29 3.59
N ALA A 88 -10.62 -1.89 2.80
CA ALA A 88 -11.99 -1.71 3.25
C ALA A 88 -12.58 -3.01 3.82
N ASP A 89 -12.36 -4.13 3.14
CA ASP A 89 -12.84 -5.45 3.54
C ASP A 89 -12.15 -5.93 4.83
N LEU A 90 -10.82 -5.81 4.91
CA LEU A 90 -10.05 -6.22 6.09
C LEU A 90 -10.51 -5.49 7.35
N LEU A 91 -10.73 -4.18 7.24
CA LEU A 91 -11.08 -3.31 8.37
C LEU A 91 -12.59 -3.20 8.60
N GLN A 92 -13.41 -3.84 7.74
CA GLN A 92 -14.87 -3.78 7.78
C GLN A 92 -15.39 -2.34 7.82
N LEU A 93 -14.81 -1.47 6.99
CA LEU A 93 -15.09 -0.04 7.03
C LEU A 93 -16.50 0.27 6.53
N ASP A 94 -17.13 1.26 7.16
CA ASP A 94 -18.36 1.88 6.66
C ASP A 94 -18.28 3.39 6.87
N ASN A 95 -18.81 4.14 5.89
CA ASN A 95 -18.76 5.59 5.84
C ASN A 95 -17.36 6.18 6.07
N ALA A 96 -16.31 5.52 5.59
CA ALA A 96 -14.93 5.91 5.84
C ALA A 96 -14.20 6.36 4.56
N GLY A 97 -13.20 7.22 4.73
CA GLY A 97 -12.18 7.47 3.71
C GLY A 97 -10.93 6.64 3.98
N VAL A 98 -10.36 6.03 2.95
CA VAL A 98 -9.04 5.38 2.99
C VAL A 98 -8.09 6.18 2.12
N VAL A 99 -6.92 6.53 2.65
CA VAL A 99 -5.86 7.26 1.95
C VAL A 99 -4.59 6.42 2.01
N ASP A 100 -4.19 5.82 0.89
CA ASP A 100 -2.93 5.09 0.77
C ASP A 100 -1.88 5.97 0.11
N ILE A 101 -0.90 6.45 0.88
CA ILE A 101 0.22 7.23 0.35
C ILE A 101 1.40 6.29 0.09
N GLY A 102 1.47 5.83 -1.16
CA GLY A 102 2.49 4.94 -1.67
C GLY A 102 3.78 5.65 -2.08
N GLY A 103 4.58 4.96 -2.89
CA GLY A 103 5.82 5.50 -3.45
C GLY A 103 5.56 6.55 -4.53
N GLY A 104 4.83 6.20 -5.59
CA GLY A 104 4.54 7.10 -6.71
C GLY A 104 3.23 7.87 -6.58
N THR A 105 2.21 7.22 -5.99
CA THR A 105 0.82 7.67 -6.03
C THR A 105 0.21 7.74 -4.64
N THR A 106 -0.90 8.48 -4.56
CA THR A 106 -1.77 8.57 -3.39
C THR A 106 -3.15 8.11 -3.83
N GLY A 107 -3.54 6.93 -3.37
CA GLY A 107 -4.87 6.39 -3.58
C GLY A 107 -5.84 6.96 -2.54
N ILE A 108 -7.02 7.40 -2.99
CA ILE A 108 -8.12 7.81 -2.12
C ILE A 108 -9.33 6.94 -2.46
N ALA A 109 -9.97 6.38 -1.44
CA ALA A 109 -11.24 5.69 -1.60
C ALA A 109 -12.25 6.08 -0.54
N ILE A 110 -13.52 6.07 -0.93
CA ILE A 110 -14.66 6.27 -0.05
C ILE A 110 -15.42 4.97 0.05
N VAL A 111 -15.59 4.49 1.27
CA VAL A 111 -16.34 3.29 1.59
C VAL A 111 -17.71 3.69 2.14
N LYS A 112 -18.78 3.15 1.55
CA LYS A 112 -20.17 3.29 1.99
C LYS A 112 -20.84 1.93 1.96
N GLN A 113 -21.52 1.58 3.05
CA GLN A 113 -22.20 0.31 3.26
C GLN A 113 -21.28 -0.89 2.97
N GLY A 114 -20.03 -0.81 3.45
CA GLY A 114 -19.01 -1.85 3.23
C GLY A 114 -18.53 -1.98 1.78
N ARG A 115 -18.76 -0.99 0.92
CA ARG A 115 -18.34 -1.01 -0.49
C ARG A 115 -17.62 0.26 -0.88
N VAL A 116 -16.59 0.14 -1.71
CA VAL A 116 -15.94 1.30 -2.32
C VAL A 116 -16.91 1.94 -3.32
N THR A 117 -17.37 3.16 -3.02
CA THR A 117 -18.28 3.94 -3.89
C THR A 117 -17.57 5.03 -4.68
N TYR A 118 -16.35 5.36 -4.28
CA TYR A 118 -15.49 6.31 -4.97
C TYR A 118 -14.06 5.86 -4.83
N SER A 119 -13.29 5.98 -5.90
CA SER A 119 -11.85 5.75 -5.91
C SER A 119 -11.19 6.77 -6.82
N ALA A 120 -10.04 7.28 -6.39
CA ALA A 120 -9.17 8.16 -7.15
C ALA A 120 -7.72 7.80 -6.86
N ASP A 121 -6.86 8.04 -7.84
CA ASP A 121 -5.42 7.89 -7.70
C ASP A 121 -4.75 9.16 -8.22
N GLU A 122 -3.91 9.76 -7.39
CA GLU A 122 -3.24 11.02 -7.68
C GLU A 122 -1.73 10.79 -7.76
N ALA A 123 -1.09 11.35 -8.78
CA ALA A 123 0.36 11.22 -9.03
C ALA A 123 1.19 12.04 -8.03
N THR A 124 1.11 11.69 -6.75
CA THR A 124 1.85 12.26 -5.65
C THR A 124 2.14 11.18 -4.60
N GLY A 125 3.32 11.15 -4.00
CA GLY A 125 3.68 10.06 -3.09
C GLY A 125 5.07 10.23 -2.49
N GLY A 126 5.61 9.15 -1.92
CA GLY A 126 6.94 9.09 -1.33
C GLY A 126 8.10 9.52 -2.25
N HIS A 127 7.95 9.41 -3.56
CA HIS A 127 8.92 9.86 -4.56
C HIS A 127 9.05 11.40 -4.55
N HIS A 128 7.94 12.12 -4.40
CA HIS A 128 7.95 13.57 -4.32
C HIS A 128 8.68 14.07 -3.07
N ILE A 129 8.61 13.31 -1.98
CA ILE A 129 9.37 13.57 -0.75
C ILE A 129 10.87 13.47 -1.03
N SER A 130 11.28 12.38 -1.71
CA SER A 130 12.67 12.15 -2.07
C SER A 130 13.18 13.20 -3.06
N LEU A 131 12.36 13.66 -4.01
CA LEU A 131 12.67 14.79 -4.89
C LEU A 131 12.90 16.08 -4.12
N THR A 132 12.03 16.41 -3.15
CA THR A 132 12.20 17.61 -2.31
C THR A 132 13.50 17.52 -1.49
N LEU A 133 13.82 16.35 -0.94
CA LEU A 133 15.06 16.14 -0.20
C LEU A 133 16.31 16.21 -1.09
N ALA A 134 16.25 15.64 -2.29
CA ALA A 134 17.32 15.71 -3.28
C ALA A 134 17.64 17.17 -3.62
N GLY A 135 16.61 17.97 -3.91
CA GLY A 135 16.76 19.41 -4.18
C GLY A 135 17.28 20.19 -2.97
N ASN A 136 16.76 19.91 -1.78
CA ASN A 136 17.20 20.57 -0.54
C ASN A 136 18.68 20.30 -0.21
N ARG A 137 19.19 19.10 -0.51
CA ARG A 137 20.53 18.66 -0.11
C ARG A 137 21.55 18.66 -1.24
N GLY A 138 21.12 18.82 -2.48
CA GLY A 138 22.00 18.73 -3.65
C GLY A 138 22.55 17.32 -3.90
N ILE A 139 21.77 16.29 -3.57
CA ILE A 139 22.15 14.87 -3.68
C ILE A 139 21.33 14.16 -4.76
N GLY A 140 21.78 12.97 -5.18
CA GLY A 140 21.03 12.12 -6.11
C GLY A 140 19.72 11.61 -5.51
N LEU A 141 18.74 11.28 -6.36
CA LEU A 141 17.44 10.81 -5.90
C LEU A 141 17.52 9.51 -5.08
N GLU A 142 18.37 8.58 -5.49
CA GLU A 142 18.58 7.32 -4.75
C GLU A 142 19.16 7.59 -3.35
N GLU A 143 20.14 8.49 -3.26
CA GLU A 143 20.73 8.92 -1.99
C GLU A 143 19.67 9.63 -1.12
N ALA A 144 18.80 10.46 -1.71
CA ALA A 144 17.70 11.10 -1.01
C ALA A 144 16.66 10.10 -0.48
N GLU A 145 16.35 9.03 -1.22
CA GLU A 145 15.46 7.95 -0.77
C GLU A 145 16.06 7.18 0.41
N GLN A 146 17.37 6.91 0.37
CA GLN A 146 18.10 6.31 1.50
C GLN A 146 18.12 7.24 2.71
N TYR A 147 18.37 8.53 2.50
CA TYR A 147 18.36 9.56 3.54
C TYR A 147 16.98 9.68 4.19
N LYS A 148 15.92 9.73 3.39
CA LYS A 148 14.51 9.79 3.83
C LYS A 148 14.19 8.68 4.84
N ARG A 149 14.59 7.44 4.54
CA ARG A 149 14.30 6.26 5.36
C ARG A 149 15.14 6.20 6.64
N SER A 150 16.39 6.65 6.58
CA SER A 150 17.32 6.60 7.72
C SER A 150 17.21 7.79 8.67
N HIS A 151 16.68 8.93 8.22
CA HIS A 151 16.62 10.19 8.98
C HIS A 151 15.19 10.75 9.10
N ALA A 152 14.19 9.87 9.18
CA ALA A 152 12.78 10.26 9.20
C ALA A 152 12.45 11.33 10.27
N GLY A 153 13.11 11.30 11.43
CA GLY A 153 12.91 12.29 12.49
C GLY A 153 13.42 13.70 12.17
N GLU A 154 14.34 13.86 11.22
CA GLU A 154 15.04 15.13 10.94
C GLU A 154 14.46 15.86 9.72
N ILE A 155 13.80 15.13 8.82
CA ILE A 155 13.40 15.66 7.52
C ILE A 155 12.11 16.48 7.53
N TRP A 156 11.33 16.42 8.61
CA TRP A 156 9.99 16.99 8.67
C TRP A 156 9.91 18.46 8.19
N PRO A 157 10.77 19.40 8.62
CA PRO A 157 10.69 20.80 8.18
C PRO A 157 10.82 20.98 6.67
N VAL A 158 11.56 20.09 6.01
CA VAL A 158 11.80 20.12 4.55
C VAL A 158 10.64 19.48 3.80
N VAL A 159 10.09 18.38 4.33
CA VAL A 159 9.12 17.55 3.60
C VAL A 159 7.66 17.87 3.93
N LYS A 160 7.40 18.61 5.02
CA LYS A 160 6.06 19.03 5.44
C LYS A 160 5.23 19.65 4.30
N PRO A 161 5.76 20.56 3.45
CA PRO A 161 4.97 21.14 2.36
C PRO A 161 4.45 20.10 1.34
N VAL A 162 5.18 19.01 1.15
CA VAL A 162 4.76 17.91 0.27
C VAL A 162 3.54 17.18 0.86
N TYR A 163 3.56 16.94 2.18
CA TYR A 163 2.41 16.35 2.87
C TYR A 163 1.23 17.31 2.98
N GLU A 164 1.45 18.62 3.12
CA GLU A 164 0.37 19.62 3.10
C GLU A 164 -0.34 19.62 1.74
N LYS A 165 0.41 19.52 0.64
CA LYS A 165 -0.15 19.31 -0.71
C LYS A 165 -0.98 18.03 -0.78
N MET A 166 -0.46 16.90 -0.29
CA MET A 166 -1.20 15.63 -0.28
C MET A 166 -2.49 15.71 0.53
N ALA A 167 -2.45 16.33 1.71
CA ALA A 167 -3.62 16.52 2.55
C ALA A 167 -4.67 17.43 1.87
N GLU A 168 -4.23 18.45 1.12
CA GLU A 168 -5.13 19.29 0.31
C GLU A 168 -5.78 18.51 -0.84
N ILE A 169 -5.02 17.64 -1.51
CA ILE A 169 -5.56 16.73 -2.52
C ILE A 169 -6.65 15.84 -1.91
N VAL A 170 -6.36 15.18 -0.79
CA VAL A 170 -7.32 14.36 -0.05
C VAL A 170 -8.57 15.17 0.31
N ALA A 171 -8.40 16.41 0.80
CA ALA A 171 -9.53 17.27 1.16
C ALA A 171 -10.50 17.51 0.00
N ARG A 172 -9.99 17.69 -1.23
CA ARG A 172 -10.82 17.84 -2.43
C ARG A 172 -11.62 16.57 -2.74
N HIS A 173 -11.01 15.39 -2.60
CA HIS A 173 -11.67 14.11 -2.91
C HIS A 173 -12.74 13.72 -1.89
N ILE A 174 -12.52 14.03 -0.60
CA ILE A 174 -13.48 13.68 0.47
C ILE A 174 -14.60 14.71 0.64
N ALA A 175 -14.46 15.91 0.04
CA ALA A 175 -15.45 16.98 0.17
C ALA A 175 -16.84 16.52 -0.31
N GLY A 176 -17.85 16.71 0.53
CA GLY A 176 -19.25 16.33 0.22
C GLY A 176 -19.54 14.83 0.26
N GLN A 177 -18.55 13.97 0.53
CA GLN A 177 -18.72 12.51 0.60
C GLN A 177 -19.37 12.04 1.92
N GLY A 178 -19.42 12.92 2.93
CA GLY A 178 -20.03 12.62 4.23
C GLY A 178 -19.37 11.44 4.94
N ILE A 179 -18.04 11.31 4.86
CA ILE A 179 -17.31 10.30 5.64
C ILE A 179 -17.28 10.68 7.11
N VAL A 180 -17.22 9.67 7.98
CA VAL A 180 -17.15 9.84 9.44
C VAL A 180 -15.77 9.50 10.00
N ASP A 181 -14.96 8.72 9.28
CA ASP A 181 -13.60 8.32 9.67
C ASP A 181 -12.62 8.46 8.50
N LEU A 182 -11.34 8.68 8.79
CA LEU A 182 -10.26 8.72 7.81
C LEU A 182 -9.09 7.80 8.21
N TRP A 183 -8.78 6.84 7.36
CA TRP A 183 -7.72 5.85 7.56
C TRP A 183 -6.54 6.13 6.64
N LEU A 184 -5.33 6.22 7.23
CA LEU A 184 -4.09 6.41 6.50
C LEU A 184 -3.34 5.09 6.35
N ALA A 185 -2.94 4.78 5.12
CA ALA A 185 -2.18 3.61 4.73
C ALA A 185 -0.91 4.02 3.97
N GLY A 186 -0.04 3.04 3.71
CA GLY A 186 1.11 3.23 2.84
C GLY A 186 2.38 3.63 3.59
N GLY A 187 3.51 3.36 2.93
CA GLY A 187 4.84 3.57 3.52
C GLY A 187 5.18 5.03 3.76
N ALA A 188 4.69 5.95 2.92
CA ALA A 188 4.96 7.37 3.14
C ALA A 188 4.27 7.90 4.40
N CYS A 189 3.13 7.33 4.79
CA CYS A 189 2.44 7.71 6.03
C CYS A 189 3.24 7.40 7.31
N MET A 190 4.31 6.60 7.23
CA MET A 190 5.18 6.29 8.39
C MET A 190 6.09 7.46 8.80
N GLN A 191 6.15 8.54 8.02
CA GLN A 191 6.94 9.72 8.38
C GLN A 191 6.41 10.38 9.67
N PRO A 192 7.28 10.60 10.68
CA PRO A 192 6.91 11.38 11.86
C PRO A 192 6.36 12.77 11.49
N GLY A 193 5.22 13.11 12.07
CA GLY A 193 4.49 14.37 11.81
C GLY A 193 3.26 14.22 10.91
N VAL A 194 3.16 13.15 10.11
CA VAL A 194 2.03 12.95 9.18
C VAL A 194 0.70 12.84 9.90
N HIS A 195 0.62 12.04 10.96
CA HIS A 195 -0.62 11.87 11.72
C HIS A 195 -1.17 13.19 12.24
N GLU A 196 -0.30 14.01 12.85
CA GLU A 196 -0.69 15.30 13.40
C GLU A 196 -1.08 16.29 12.29
N LEU A 197 -0.36 16.31 11.17
CA LEU A 197 -0.72 17.13 10.01
C LEU A 197 -2.13 16.80 9.50
N PHE A 198 -2.46 15.52 9.35
CA PHE A 198 -3.79 15.11 8.90
C PHE A 198 -4.86 15.39 9.96
N ARG A 199 -4.59 15.17 11.25
CA ARG A 199 -5.51 15.56 12.34
C ARG A 199 -5.83 17.05 12.32
N GLN A 200 -4.83 17.90 12.08
CA GLN A 200 -5.02 19.34 11.95
C GLN A 200 -5.80 19.73 10.69
N ARG A 201 -5.56 19.05 9.56
CA ARG A 201 -6.28 19.33 8.30
C ARG A 201 -7.75 18.90 8.36
N PHE A 202 -8.05 17.83 9.11
CA PHE A 202 -9.37 17.19 9.19
C PHE A 202 -9.89 17.14 10.64
N PRO A 203 -10.08 18.28 11.32
CA PRO A 203 -10.40 18.31 12.75
C PRO A 203 -11.77 17.71 13.10
N ALA A 204 -12.67 17.57 12.12
CA ALA A 204 -13.98 16.96 12.28
C ALA A 204 -13.99 15.44 12.09
N LEU A 205 -12.87 14.83 11.71
CA LEU A 205 -12.76 13.39 11.45
C LEU A 205 -11.78 12.75 12.46
N PRO A 206 -12.11 11.58 13.03
CA PRO A 206 -11.12 10.69 13.60
C PRO A 206 -10.15 10.26 12.48
N VAL A 207 -8.87 10.61 12.66
CA VAL A 207 -7.79 10.20 11.74
C VAL A 207 -7.03 9.04 12.37
N HIS A 208 -7.04 7.90 11.68
CA HIS A 208 -6.37 6.68 12.09
C HIS A 208 -5.09 6.47 11.28
N LEU A 209 -3.97 6.29 11.96
CA LEU A 209 -2.70 5.88 11.37
C LEU A 209 -2.17 4.65 12.13
N PRO A 210 -2.33 3.44 11.59
CA PRO A 210 -1.75 2.24 12.18
C PRO A 210 -0.22 2.34 12.25
N GLN A 211 0.37 1.82 13.33
CA GLN A 211 1.82 1.88 13.59
C GLN A 211 2.68 1.33 12.43
N TYR A 212 2.15 0.33 11.71
CA TYR A 212 2.81 -0.32 10.60
C TYR A 212 2.03 -0.14 9.28
N SER A 213 1.70 1.10 8.94
CA SER A 213 0.87 1.45 7.77
C SER A 213 1.39 0.88 6.44
N LEU A 214 2.72 0.67 6.30
CA LEU A 214 3.33 0.01 5.14
C LEU A 214 2.79 -1.41 4.91
N PHE A 215 2.43 -2.12 5.97
CA PHE A 215 1.98 -3.51 5.90
C PHE A 215 0.46 -3.66 5.82
N MET A 216 -0.30 -2.57 5.90
CA MET A 216 -1.77 -2.62 5.91
C MET A 216 -2.33 -3.20 4.60
N THR A 217 -1.95 -2.62 3.45
CA THR A 217 -2.40 -3.09 2.14
C THR A 217 -1.89 -4.51 1.84
N PRO A 218 -0.60 -4.87 2.07
CA PRO A 218 -0.14 -6.26 1.96
C PRO A 218 -0.89 -7.28 2.82
N LEU A 219 -1.25 -6.90 4.05
CA LEU A 219 -2.03 -7.76 4.96
C LEU A 219 -3.45 -7.96 4.43
N ALA A 220 -4.09 -6.89 3.97
CA ALA A 220 -5.43 -6.93 3.42
C ALA A 220 -5.52 -7.84 2.19
N ILE A 221 -4.55 -7.73 1.28
CA ILE A 221 -4.45 -8.59 0.09
C ILE A 221 -4.31 -10.06 0.50
N ALA A 222 -3.38 -10.37 1.41
CA ALA A 222 -3.16 -11.73 1.87
C ALA A 222 -4.40 -12.33 2.54
N ASN A 223 -5.13 -11.52 3.33
CA ASN A 223 -6.36 -11.95 4.00
C ASN A 223 -7.49 -12.26 3.00
N SER A 224 -7.60 -11.47 1.93
CA SER A 224 -8.61 -11.67 0.88
C SER A 224 -8.50 -13.02 0.15
N GLY A 225 -7.31 -13.64 0.18
CA GLY A 225 -7.07 -14.94 -0.44
C GLY A 225 -7.52 -16.15 0.39
N ARG A 226 -7.95 -15.97 1.64
CA ARG A 226 -8.22 -17.06 2.59
C ARG A 226 -9.41 -17.92 2.23
N GLU A 227 -10.55 -17.30 1.91
CA GLU A 227 -11.84 -18.02 1.75
C GLU A 227 -11.82 -19.03 0.59
N LYS A 228 -11.03 -18.78 -0.45
CA LYS A 228 -10.86 -19.74 -1.56
C LYS A 228 -9.86 -20.86 -1.27
N ALA A 229 -8.85 -20.61 -0.44
CA ALA A 229 -7.92 -21.67 -0.02
C ALA A 229 -8.65 -22.74 0.80
N GLU A 230 -9.57 -22.35 1.68
CA GLU A 230 -10.38 -23.27 2.49
C GLU A 230 -11.30 -24.16 1.62
N GLY A 231 -11.86 -23.62 0.54
CA GLY A 231 -12.67 -24.38 -0.42
C GLY A 231 -11.86 -25.38 -1.28
N MET A 232 -10.56 -25.17 -1.45
CA MET A 232 -9.67 -26.03 -2.26
C MET A 232 -9.05 -27.18 -1.46
N TYR A 233 -8.94 -27.07 -0.14
CA TYR A 233 -8.49 -28.15 0.75
C TYR A 233 -9.64 -28.93 1.41
N ALA A 234 -10.89 -28.57 1.12
CA ALA A 234 -12.09 -29.27 1.59
C ALA A 234 -12.55 -30.44 0.69
N SER A 235 -11.74 -30.83 -0.30
CA SER A 235 -12.00 -31.96 -1.21
C SER A 235 -11.05 -33.13 -0.99
#